data_AF-A0A821Z1V8-F1
#
_entry.id   AF-A0A821Z1V8-F1
#
_cell.length_a   1.000
_cell.length_b   1.000
_cell.length_c   1.000
_cell.angle_alpha   90.00
_cell.angle_beta   90.00
_cell.angle_gamma   90.00
#
_symmetry.space_group_name_H-M   'P 1'
#
loop_
_entity.id
_entity.type
_entity.pdbx_description
1 polymer ?
#
loop_
_entity_poly.entity_id
_entity_poly.type
_entity_poly.pdbx_seq_one_letter_code
_entity_poly.pdbx_strand_id
1 'polypeptide(L)'
;YPVILIIENHCSIEIQKRLVKILKTVLGDALITQRLPNLDPSVLPSPEQLKYKVLIQLNNQKFAPVLEGNLSFIEHLENLEDIVRSRVIAPELAELCVYLQNIPIHEKAKAEKPIVFLHESSSLVEDQFLQETKNNPIDFVQQTTQKILRVCPNHLRHDASNPNPIPMWNCGVQMVALNILTEDNNMALCHGKFSDNGNCGYVLKPNYLISTNQTPINPWNPQADYEDPLILTIKIISGQFLPRSKSKLTDVPDPYVKISTHGLSCDEKIHKTKYIDNNGFDPIWNETFVFHIRFPQLCMVYFSLMDYDVVTGDERMAYCCALVTMLRTGK
;
A
#
# COMPACT_ATOMS: atom_id res chain seq x y z
N TYR A 1 12.39 5.19 -9.16
CA TYR A 1 12.47 3.79 -8.68
C TYR A 1 11.70 2.87 -9.62
N PRO A 2 11.78 1.53 -9.48
CA PRO A 2 11.06 0.62 -10.37
C PRO A 2 9.55 0.87 -10.37
N VAL A 3 8.90 0.48 -11.46
CA VAL A 3 7.44 0.39 -11.58
C VAL A 3 7.05 -1.08 -11.71
N ILE A 4 6.02 -1.50 -10.99
CA ILE A 4 5.47 -2.86 -11.09
C ILE A 4 4.16 -2.78 -11.87
N LEU A 5 4.09 -3.43 -13.03
CA LEU A 5 2.87 -3.62 -13.78
C LEU A 5 2.23 -4.94 -13.37
N ILE A 6 1.09 -4.84 -12.69
CA ILE A 6 0.29 -5.99 -12.31
C ILE A 6 -0.74 -6.22 -13.39
N ILE A 7 -0.61 -7.34 -14.10
CA ILE A 7 -1.49 -7.70 -15.22
C ILE A 7 -2.50 -8.73 -14.72
N GLU A 8 -3.77 -8.34 -14.73
CA GLU A 8 -4.88 -9.28 -14.58
C GLU A 8 -5.26 -9.78 -15.98
N ASN A 9 -4.87 -11.02 -16.27
CA ASN A 9 -4.92 -11.55 -17.64
C ASN A 9 -6.17 -12.42 -17.85
N HIS A 10 -7.07 -11.93 -18.71
CA HIS A 10 -8.26 -12.62 -19.19
C HIS A 10 -8.23 -12.86 -20.71
N CYS A 11 -7.06 -12.76 -21.32
CA CYS A 11 -6.90 -12.80 -22.78
C CYS A 11 -6.63 -14.22 -23.29
N SER A 12 -7.00 -14.49 -24.55
CA SER A 12 -6.58 -15.70 -25.26
C SER A 12 -5.05 -15.75 -25.46
N ILE A 13 -4.50 -16.93 -25.70
CA ILE A 13 -3.04 -17.12 -25.90
C ILE A 13 -2.50 -16.25 -27.04
N GLU A 14 -3.23 -16.12 -28.15
CA GLU A 14 -2.82 -15.27 -29.27
C GLU A 14 -2.69 -13.79 -28.86
N ILE A 15 -3.67 -13.28 -28.11
CA ILE A 15 -3.65 -11.91 -27.59
C ILE A 15 -2.54 -11.74 -26.54
N GLN A 16 -2.30 -12.74 -25.69
CA GLN A 16 -1.18 -12.72 -24.74
C GLN A 16 0.17 -12.60 -25.47
N LYS A 17 0.39 -13.36 -26.56
CA LYS A 17 1.61 -13.24 -27.38
C LYS A 17 1.74 -11.85 -28.02
N ARG A 18 0.62 -11.26 -28.46
CA ARG A 18 0.61 -9.88 -28.97
C ARG A 18 0.95 -8.87 -27.87
N LEU A 19 0.42 -9.05 -26.66
CA LEU A 19 0.74 -8.23 -25.49
C LEU A 19 2.24 -8.28 -25.18
N VAL A 20 2.86 -9.47 -25.18
CA VAL A 20 4.31 -9.61 -24.98
C VAL A 20 5.11 -8.82 -26.01
N LYS A 21 4.73 -8.90 -27.30
CA LYS A 21 5.37 -8.11 -28.36
C LYS A 21 5.23 -6.60 -28.10
N ILE A 22 4.05 -6.14 -27.70
CA ILE A 22 3.80 -4.72 -27.36
C ILE A 22 4.67 -4.30 -26.17
N LEU A 23 4.67 -5.06 -25.08
CA LEU A 23 5.46 -4.76 -23.89
C LEU A 23 6.95 -4.65 -24.22
N LYS A 24 7.51 -5.63 -24.95
CA LYS A 24 8.92 -5.60 -25.36
C LYS A 24 9.24 -4.43 -26.29
N THR A 25 8.34 -4.08 -27.21
CA THR A 25 8.55 -3.00 -28.18
C THR A 25 8.45 -1.62 -27.52
N VAL A 26 7.43 -1.41 -26.67
CA VAL A 26 7.12 -0.10 -26.07
C VAL A 26 8.04 0.21 -24.89
N LEU A 27 8.25 -0.77 -24.00
CA LEU A 27 9.07 -0.57 -22.81
C LEU A 27 10.56 -0.77 -23.09
N GLY A 28 10.92 -1.52 -24.14
CA GLY A 28 12.31 -1.72 -24.55
C GLY A 28 13.20 -2.14 -23.38
N ASP A 29 14.31 -1.43 -23.21
CA ASP A 29 15.31 -1.68 -22.16
C ASP A 29 14.79 -1.45 -20.73
N ALA A 30 13.68 -0.72 -20.56
CA ALA A 30 13.07 -0.55 -19.24
C ALA A 30 12.44 -1.85 -18.73
N LEU A 31 11.95 -2.72 -19.62
CA LEU A 31 11.33 -3.98 -19.23
C LEU A 31 12.37 -5.00 -18.74
N ILE A 32 12.17 -5.50 -17.53
CA ILE A 32 12.94 -6.64 -17.03
C ILE A 32 12.46 -7.92 -17.72
N THR A 33 13.35 -8.53 -18.48
CA THR A 33 13.13 -9.82 -19.16
C THR A 33 14.05 -10.93 -18.67
N GLN A 34 15.09 -10.57 -17.91
CA GLN A 34 16.05 -11.49 -17.32
C GLN A 34 16.51 -10.95 -15.96
N ARG A 35 17.01 -11.83 -15.10
CA ARG A 35 17.62 -11.41 -13.83
C ARG A 35 18.83 -10.52 -14.09
N LEU A 36 18.99 -9.53 -13.22
CA LEU A 36 20.23 -8.78 -13.10
C LEU A 36 21.41 -9.72 -12.80
N PRO A 37 22.57 -9.52 -13.44
CA PRO A 37 23.74 -10.38 -13.27
C PRO A 37 24.35 -10.24 -11.87
N ASN A 38 25.05 -11.28 -11.41
CA ASN A 38 25.83 -11.31 -10.16
C ASN A 38 25.02 -11.03 -8.87
N LEU A 39 23.71 -11.22 -8.91
CA LEU A 39 22.84 -11.17 -7.73
C LEU A 39 22.57 -12.58 -7.22
N ASP A 40 22.61 -12.75 -5.90
CA ASP A 40 22.17 -13.97 -5.25
C ASP A 40 20.71 -14.24 -5.67
N PRO A 41 20.40 -15.41 -6.27
CA PRO A 41 19.03 -15.75 -6.68
C PRO A 41 18.01 -15.71 -5.54
N SER A 42 18.47 -15.90 -4.29
CA SER A 42 17.63 -15.90 -3.08
C SER A 42 17.24 -14.50 -2.58
N VAL A 43 17.80 -13.43 -3.15
CA VAL A 43 17.59 -12.04 -2.69
C VAL A 43 16.84 -11.21 -3.73
N LEU A 44 15.94 -10.34 -3.28
CA LEU A 44 15.29 -9.35 -4.13
C LEU A 44 16.29 -8.23 -4.45
N PRO A 45 16.40 -7.78 -5.71
CA PRO A 45 17.18 -6.59 -6.00
C PRO A 45 16.59 -5.37 -5.26
N SER A 46 17.46 -4.46 -4.84
CA SER A 46 17.04 -3.22 -4.22
C SER A 46 16.30 -2.31 -5.22
N PRO A 47 15.46 -1.37 -4.75
CA PRO A 47 14.85 -0.37 -5.62
C PRO A 47 15.89 0.38 -6.47
N GLU A 48 17.09 0.66 -5.92
CA GLU A 48 18.15 1.35 -6.65
C GLU A 48 18.73 0.49 -7.79
N GLN A 49 18.92 -0.82 -7.57
CA GLN A 49 19.37 -1.75 -8.61
C GLN A 49 18.36 -1.87 -9.76
N LEU A 50 17.07 -1.64 -9.49
CA LEU A 50 15.98 -1.67 -10.45
C LEU A 50 15.52 -0.26 -10.89
N LYS A 51 16.35 0.77 -10.70
CA LYS A 51 15.99 2.13 -11.09
C LYS A 51 15.72 2.21 -12.59
N TYR A 52 14.64 2.90 -12.96
CA TYR A 52 14.13 3.02 -14.34
C TYR A 52 13.68 1.71 -14.98
N LYS A 53 13.47 0.65 -14.18
CA LYS A 53 12.99 -0.64 -14.66
C LYS A 53 11.51 -0.85 -14.41
N VAL A 54 10.90 -1.67 -15.27
CA VAL A 54 9.52 -2.11 -15.19
C VAL A 54 9.49 -3.61 -14.97
N LEU A 55 8.82 -4.04 -13.91
CA LEU A 55 8.62 -5.44 -13.56
C LEU A 55 7.19 -5.86 -13.91
N ILE A 56 7.01 -7.10 -14.34
CA ILE A 56 5.69 -7.69 -14.57
C ILE A 56 5.35 -8.63 -13.41
N GLN A 57 4.11 -8.55 -12.94
CA GLN A 57 3.49 -9.52 -12.06
C GLN A 57 2.13 -9.94 -12.65
N LEU A 58 1.85 -11.23 -12.73
CA LEU A 58 0.55 -11.73 -13.19
C LEU A 58 -0.35 -12.04 -12.00
N ASN A 59 -1.58 -11.51 -11.99
CA ASN A 59 -2.53 -11.66 -10.88
C ASN A 59 -3.50 -12.85 -11.04
N ASN A 60 -3.08 -13.95 -11.64
CA ASN A 60 -3.95 -15.10 -11.91
C ASN A 60 -3.79 -16.18 -10.83
N GLN A 61 -4.88 -16.50 -10.12
CA GLN A 61 -4.91 -17.40 -8.95
C GLN A 61 -4.55 -18.88 -9.24
N LYS A 62 -4.29 -19.28 -10.49
CA LYS A 62 -3.94 -20.66 -10.86
C LYS A 62 -2.85 -20.65 -11.91
N PHE A 63 -1.63 -20.99 -11.50
CA PHE A 63 -0.46 -21.12 -12.37
C PHE A 63 -0.38 -22.54 -12.92
N ALA A 64 -0.63 -22.73 -14.22
CA ALA A 64 -0.19 -23.90 -14.96
C ALA A 64 0.52 -23.39 -16.23
N PRO A 65 1.87 -23.30 -16.23
CA PRO A 65 2.58 -22.95 -17.45
C PRO A 65 2.33 -24.03 -18.51
N VAL A 66 2.07 -23.61 -19.75
CA VAL A 66 2.08 -24.52 -20.90
C VAL A 66 3.53 -24.89 -21.15
N LEU A 67 4.01 -25.97 -20.54
CA LEU A 67 5.26 -26.58 -20.99
C LEU A 67 5.04 -27.10 -22.41
N GLU A 68 6.06 -27.10 -23.27
CA GLU A 68 5.97 -27.50 -24.68
C GLU A 68 5.32 -28.88 -24.91
N GLY A 69 5.22 -29.74 -23.88
CA GLY A 69 4.49 -31.01 -23.91
C GLY A 69 2.97 -30.96 -23.65
N ASN A 70 2.40 -29.83 -23.17
CA ASN A 70 0.97 -29.66 -22.88
C ASN A 70 0.19 -28.99 -24.01
N LEU A 71 0.84 -28.66 -25.14
CA LEU A 71 0.16 -28.12 -26.32
C LEU A 71 -0.92 -29.08 -26.84
N SER A 72 -0.66 -30.39 -26.78
CA SER A 72 -1.64 -31.42 -27.15
C SER A 72 -2.92 -31.39 -26.30
N PHE A 73 -2.83 -30.99 -25.02
CA PHE A 73 -3.99 -30.84 -24.13
C PHE A 73 -4.84 -29.63 -24.50
N ILE A 74 -4.21 -28.54 -24.96
CA ILE A 74 -4.92 -27.34 -25.43
C ILE A 74 -5.58 -27.58 -26.78
N GLU A 75 -4.95 -28.36 -27.67
CA GLU A 75 -5.56 -28.78 -28.94
C GLU A 75 -6.84 -29.60 -28.77
N HIS A 76 -7.04 -30.24 -27.60
CA HIS A 76 -8.26 -31.00 -27.27
C HIS A 76 -9.33 -30.14 -26.56
N LEU A 77 -9.07 -28.85 -26.27
CA LEU A 77 -10.08 -27.95 -25.74
C LEU A 77 -10.92 -27.40 -26.91
N GLU A 78 -11.97 -28.14 -27.27
CA GLU A 78 -12.80 -27.86 -28.45
C GLU A 78 -13.67 -26.58 -28.30
N ASN A 79 -13.88 -26.06 -27.08
CA ASN A 79 -14.73 -24.89 -26.83
C ASN A 79 -13.98 -23.68 -26.24
N LEU A 80 -14.24 -22.49 -26.80
CA LEU A 80 -13.73 -21.19 -26.34
C LEU A 80 -14.00 -20.92 -24.85
N GLU A 81 -15.13 -21.39 -24.32
CA GLU A 81 -15.46 -21.24 -22.90
C GLU A 81 -14.50 -21.99 -21.97
N ASP A 82 -14.00 -23.16 -22.38
CA ASP A 82 -13.07 -23.96 -21.58
C ASP A 82 -11.63 -23.42 -21.66
N ILE A 83 -11.27 -22.79 -22.78
CA ILE A 83 -10.00 -22.04 -22.93
C ILE A 83 -10.01 -20.77 -22.06
N VAL A 84 -11.13 -20.04 -22.04
CA VAL A 84 -11.30 -18.86 -21.16
C VAL A 84 -11.34 -19.27 -19.68
N ARG A 85 -11.96 -20.40 -19.35
CA ARG A 85 -12.00 -20.93 -17.97
C ARG A 85 -10.68 -21.51 -17.48
N SER A 86 -9.87 -22.08 -18.36
CA SER A 86 -8.61 -22.75 -17.98
C SER A 86 -7.50 -21.80 -17.56
N ARG A 87 -7.67 -20.46 -17.72
CA ARG A 87 -6.72 -19.41 -17.28
C ARG A 87 -5.27 -19.69 -17.71
N VAL A 88 -5.11 -20.28 -18.90
CA VAL A 88 -3.80 -20.69 -19.41
C VAL A 88 -2.94 -19.46 -19.74
N ILE A 89 -1.68 -19.50 -19.31
CA ILE A 89 -0.72 -18.42 -19.53
C ILE A 89 0.26 -18.84 -20.61
N ALA A 90 0.41 -18.02 -21.64
CA ALA A 90 1.41 -18.20 -22.70
C ALA A 90 2.82 -18.22 -22.08
N PRO A 91 3.70 -19.16 -22.45
CA PRO A 91 5.06 -19.24 -21.90
C PRO A 91 5.82 -17.91 -22.01
N GLU A 92 5.68 -17.23 -23.15
CA GLU A 92 6.35 -15.95 -23.42
C GLU A 92 5.88 -14.83 -22.49
N LEU A 93 4.65 -14.92 -21.96
CA LEU A 93 4.11 -13.97 -20.98
C LEU A 93 4.55 -14.34 -19.57
N ALA A 94 4.57 -15.64 -19.23
CA ALA A 94 5.06 -16.12 -17.94
C ALA A 94 6.55 -15.79 -17.73
N GLU A 95 7.36 -15.85 -18.79
CA GLU A 95 8.78 -15.49 -18.78
C GLU A 95 9.05 -14.02 -18.40
N LEU A 96 8.08 -13.12 -18.58
CA LEU A 96 8.22 -11.71 -18.16
C LEU A 96 8.13 -11.54 -16.62
N CYS A 97 7.61 -12.52 -15.89
CA CYS A 97 7.53 -12.50 -14.43
C CYS A 97 8.86 -12.93 -13.79
N VAL A 98 9.91 -12.11 -13.95
CA VAL A 98 11.29 -12.45 -13.56
C VAL A 98 11.52 -12.46 -12.05
N TYR A 99 10.87 -11.56 -11.31
CA TYR A 99 11.08 -11.42 -9.87
C TYR A 99 9.81 -11.68 -9.06
N LEU A 100 8.62 -11.42 -9.61
CA LEU A 100 7.36 -11.42 -8.87
C LEU A 100 6.45 -12.53 -9.39
N GLN A 101 6.43 -13.67 -8.71
CA GLN A 101 5.47 -14.72 -8.99
C GLN A 101 4.31 -14.63 -8.01
N ASN A 102 3.08 -14.62 -8.51
CA ASN A 102 1.92 -14.67 -7.64
C ASN A 102 1.68 -16.12 -7.18
N ILE A 103 1.90 -16.38 -5.90
CA ILE A 103 1.71 -17.68 -5.23
C ILE A 103 0.71 -17.47 -4.08
N PRO A 104 -0.26 -18.37 -3.88
CA PRO A 104 -1.14 -18.30 -2.70
C PRO A 104 -0.33 -18.27 -1.39
N ILE A 105 -0.78 -17.50 -0.40
CA ILE A 105 0.00 -17.19 0.81
C ILE A 105 0.49 -18.43 1.60
N HIS A 106 -0.33 -19.49 1.62
CA HIS A 106 -0.05 -20.75 2.32
C HIS A 106 0.66 -21.80 1.46
N GLU A 107 0.87 -21.50 0.17
CA GLU A 107 1.62 -22.37 -0.74
C GLU A 107 3.08 -21.95 -0.80
N LYS A 108 3.97 -22.92 -0.97
CA LYS A 108 5.38 -22.69 -1.28
C LYS A 108 5.63 -23.04 -2.74
N ALA A 109 6.54 -22.31 -3.39
CA ALA A 109 7.04 -22.69 -4.69
C ALA A 109 7.56 -24.14 -4.67
N LYS A 110 7.03 -24.99 -5.56
CA LYS A 110 7.51 -26.37 -5.70
C LYS A 110 8.93 -26.35 -6.28
N ALA A 111 9.89 -26.93 -5.54
CA ALA A 111 11.32 -26.97 -5.89
C ALA A 111 11.65 -27.69 -7.21
N GLU A 112 10.71 -28.47 -7.76
CA GLU A 112 10.92 -29.34 -8.94
C GLU A 112 10.57 -28.69 -10.29
N LYS A 113 10.11 -27.44 -10.31
CA LYS A 113 9.85 -26.74 -11.58
C LYS A 113 11.14 -26.06 -12.07
N PRO A 114 11.48 -26.08 -13.38
CA PRO A 114 12.73 -25.52 -13.92
C PRO A 114 12.91 -24.01 -13.66
N ILE A 115 11.87 -23.33 -13.17
CA ILE A 115 11.87 -21.93 -12.80
C ILE A 115 12.11 -21.85 -11.29
N VAL A 116 13.33 -22.21 -10.90
CA VAL A 116 13.82 -22.01 -9.54
C VAL A 116 14.07 -20.50 -9.37
N PHE A 117 13.80 -19.99 -8.17
CA PHE A 117 14.06 -18.61 -7.72
C PHE A 117 13.08 -17.56 -8.27
N LEU A 118 11.81 -17.55 -7.88
CA LEU A 118 10.96 -16.35 -8.01
C LEU A 118 10.63 -15.87 -6.60
N HIS A 119 10.58 -14.55 -6.37
CA HIS A 119 10.12 -14.07 -5.07
C HIS A 119 8.61 -14.22 -5.02
N GLU A 120 8.18 -14.90 -3.97
CA GLU A 120 6.77 -15.16 -3.77
C GLU A 120 6.09 -13.82 -3.47
N SER A 121 5.09 -13.51 -4.28
CA SER A 121 4.15 -12.44 -4.03
C SER A 121 2.78 -13.03 -3.85
N SER A 122 1.96 -12.46 -2.98
CA SER A 122 0.57 -12.90 -2.81
C SER A 122 -0.34 -11.69 -2.84
N SER A 123 -1.43 -11.80 -3.57
CA SER A 123 -2.54 -10.83 -3.53
C SER A 123 -3.63 -11.33 -2.58
N LEU A 124 -4.00 -10.51 -1.60
CA LEU A 124 -5.13 -10.72 -0.71
C LEU A 124 -6.19 -9.65 -0.94
N VAL A 125 -7.44 -9.99 -0.67
CA VAL A 125 -8.50 -9.00 -0.47
C VAL A 125 -8.49 -8.57 1.01
N GLU A 126 -8.87 -7.33 1.31
CA GLU A 126 -8.84 -6.75 2.67
C GLU A 126 -9.45 -7.66 3.76
N ASP A 127 -10.56 -8.36 3.47
CA ASP A 127 -11.20 -9.26 4.44
C ASP A 127 -10.36 -10.51 4.74
N GLN A 128 -9.68 -11.04 3.72
CA GLN A 128 -8.76 -12.16 3.88
C GLN A 128 -7.54 -11.73 4.69
N PHE A 129 -7.01 -10.53 4.42
CA PHE A 129 -5.94 -9.95 5.23
C PHE A 129 -6.33 -9.86 6.72
N LEU A 130 -7.55 -9.39 7.02
CA LEU A 130 -8.04 -9.30 8.40
C LEU A 130 -8.17 -10.68 9.06
N GLN A 131 -8.59 -11.70 8.32
CA GLN A 131 -8.69 -13.07 8.85
C GLN A 131 -7.31 -13.66 9.15
N GLU A 132 -6.37 -13.58 8.19
CA GLU A 132 -5.01 -14.13 8.34
C GLU A 132 -4.25 -13.48 9.50
N THR A 133 -4.32 -12.14 9.60
CA THR A 133 -3.60 -11.40 10.64
C THR A 133 -4.22 -11.54 12.03
N LYS A 134 -5.51 -11.89 12.15
CA LYS A 134 -6.13 -12.22 13.44
C LYS A 134 -5.70 -13.60 13.93
N ASN A 135 -5.58 -14.57 13.03
CA ASN A 135 -5.26 -15.94 13.37
C ASN A 135 -3.77 -16.11 13.68
N ASN A 136 -2.89 -15.55 12.85
CA ASN A 136 -1.44 -15.77 12.92
C ASN A 136 -0.64 -14.46 12.69
N PRO A 137 -0.77 -13.43 13.56
CA PRO A 137 -0.18 -12.12 13.31
C PRO A 137 1.35 -12.13 13.18
N ILE A 138 2.04 -12.86 14.06
CA ILE A 138 3.51 -12.89 14.08
C ILE A 138 4.06 -13.59 12.82
N ASP A 139 3.46 -14.73 12.45
CA ASP A 139 3.83 -15.45 11.23
C ASP A 139 3.54 -14.60 9.98
N PHE A 140 2.41 -13.92 9.94
CA PHE A 140 2.08 -13.02 8.84
C PHE A 140 3.14 -11.91 8.67
N VAL A 141 3.53 -11.24 9.76
CA VAL A 141 4.59 -10.22 9.73
C VAL A 141 5.92 -10.83 9.28
N GLN A 142 6.28 -12.02 9.78
CA GLN A 142 7.47 -12.76 9.36
C GLN A 142 7.49 -12.96 7.84
N GLN A 143 6.38 -13.37 7.24
CA GLN A 143 6.29 -13.56 5.80
C GLN A 143 6.57 -12.26 5.02
N THR A 144 6.13 -11.10 5.53
CA THR A 144 6.39 -9.80 4.87
C THR A 144 7.86 -9.37 4.88
N THR A 145 8.72 -10.04 5.66
CA THR A 145 10.18 -9.80 5.64
C THR A 145 10.86 -10.46 4.45
N GLN A 146 10.26 -11.53 3.92
CA GLN A 146 10.84 -12.37 2.86
C GLN A 146 10.03 -12.29 1.55
N LYS A 147 8.74 -11.99 1.62
CA LYS A 147 7.80 -11.97 0.51
C LYS A 147 7.24 -10.55 0.29
N ILE A 148 6.92 -10.22 -0.96
CA ILE A 148 6.19 -8.99 -1.29
C ILE A 148 4.71 -9.29 -1.26
N LEU A 149 3.99 -8.74 -0.28
CA LEU A 149 2.54 -8.92 -0.18
C LEU A 149 1.79 -7.73 -0.75
N ARG A 150 0.71 -8.05 -1.46
CA ARG A 150 -0.27 -7.09 -1.97
C ARG A 150 -1.62 -7.31 -1.30
N VAL A 151 -2.24 -6.22 -0.84
CA VAL A 151 -3.63 -6.22 -0.37
C VAL A 151 -4.44 -5.28 -1.24
N CYS A 152 -5.64 -5.72 -1.64
CA CYS A 152 -6.52 -5.00 -2.56
C CYS A 152 -7.85 -4.65 -1.89
N PRO A 153 -8.53 -3.58 -2.34
CA PRO A 153 -9.89 -3.29 -1.94
C PRO A 153 -10.80 -4.47 -2.27
N ASN A 154 -11.84 -4.70 -1.44
CA ASN A 154 -12.86 -5.68 -1.76
C ASN A 154 -13.63 -5.26 -3.03
N HIS A 155 -13.81 -6.20 -3.96
CA HIS A 155 -14.64 -6.05 -5.16
C HIS A 155 -16.09 -5.60 -4.89
N LEU A 156 -16.59 -5.79 -3.66
CA LEU A 156 -17.90 -5.30 -3.23
C LEU A 156 -17.96 -3.78 -3.01
N ARG A 157 -16.82 -3.08 -3.02
CA ARG A 157 -16.73 -1.61 -2.95
C ARG A 157 -17.07 -0.98 -4.30
N HIS A 158 -18.33 -1.09 -4.71
CA HIS A 158 -18.82 -0.56 -5.99
C HIS A 158 -18.73 0.98 -6.07
N ASP A 159 -18.66 1.66 -4.92
CA ASP A 159 -18.45 3.10 -4.80
C ASP A 159 -16.98 3.52 -4.96
N ALA A 160 -16.08 2.57 -5.23
CA ALA A 160 -14.63 2.77 -5.27
C ALA A 160 -14.04 3.36 -3.97
N SER A 161 -14.72 3.19 -2.83
CA SER A 161 -14.15 3.54 -1.52
C SER A 161 -12.84 2.82 -1.25
N ASN A 162 -11.97 3.42 -0.44
CA ASN A 162 -10.70 2.80 -0.09
C ASN A 162 -10.77 2.03 1.24
N PRO A 163 -10.06 0.90 1.36
CA PRO A 163 -9.81 0.26 2.65
C PRO A 163 -8.87 1.14 3.50
N ASN A 164 -8.90 0.97 4.83
CA ASN A 164 -7.92 1.63 5.70
C ASN A 164 -6.53 0.96 5.52
N PRO A 165 -5.51 1.71 5.06
CA PRO A 165 -4.19 1.13 4.81
C PRO A 165 -3.35 0.90 6.07
N ILE A 166 -3.70 1.56 7.19
CA ILE A 166 -2.87 1.56 8.42
C ILE A 166 -2.65 0.15 8.98
N PRO A 167 -3.69 -0.69 9.19
CA PRO A 167 -3.46 -2.04 9.71
C PRO A 167 -2.58 -2.90 8.79
N MET A 168 -2.67 -2.68 7.48
CA MET A 168 -1.88 -3.41 6.48
C MET A 168 -0.40 -3.03 6.56
N TRP A 169 -0.09 -1.73 6.64
CA TRP A 169 1.28 -1.27 6.84
C TRP A 169 1.85 -1.65 8.21
N ASN A 170 1.04 -1.64 9.27
CA ASN A 170 1.44 -2.12 10.60
C ASN A 170 1.85 -3.60 10.59
N CYS A 171 1.28 -4.40 9.68
CA CYS A 171 1.65 -5.79 9.46
C CYS A 171 2.81 -5.98 8.46
N GLY A 172 3.41 -4.89 7.96
CA GLY A 172 4.55 -4.95 7.03
C GLY A 172 4.19 -5.18 5.56
N VAL A 173 2.90 -5.15 5.19
CA VAL A 173 2.45 -5.25 3.79
C VAL A 173 3.00 -4.08 2.98
N GLN A 174 3.66 -4.38 1.86
CA GLN A 174 4.35 -3.39 1.04
C GLN A 174 3.42 -2.76 -0.01
N MET A 175 2.57 -3.58 -0.65
CA MET A 175 1.72 -3.15 -1.77
C MET A 175 0.25 -3.06 -1.33
N VAL A 176 -0.10 -1.98 -0.63
CA VAL A 176 -1.50 -1.69 -0.29
C VAL A 176 -2.14 -0.92 -1.44
N ALA A 177 -2.99 -1.57 -2.21
CA ALA A 177 -3.65 -0.97 -3.37
C ALA A 177 -4.88 -0.16 -2.93
N LEU A 178 -4.97 1.08 -3.42
CA LEU A 178 -6.08 2.00 -3.21
C LEU A 178 -6.56 2.54 -4.57
N ASN A 179 -7.82 2.94 -4.64
CA ASN A 179 -8.45 3.62 -5.76
C ASN A 179 -8.01 5.09 -5.77
N ILE A 180 -6.99 5.42 -6.58
CA ILE A 180 -6.38 6.77 -6.65
C ILE A 180 -7.34 7.90 -7.04
N LEU A 181 -8.43 7.57 -7.74
CA LEU A 181 -9.46 8.54 -8.14
C LEU A 181 -10.42 8.91 -7.00
N THR A 182 -10.41 8.15 -5.90
CA THR A 182 -11.25 8.39 -4.72
C THR A 182 -10.46 9.19 -3.70
N GLU A 183 -10.73 10.49 -3.61
CA GLU A 183 -10.08 11.41 -2.68
C GLU A 183 -10.70 11.33 -1.27
N ASP A 184 -10.42 10.26 -0.54
CA ASP A 184 -10.89 10.03 0.82
C ASP A 184 -9.79 10.12 1.88
N ASN A 185 -10.14 9.88 3.15
CA ASN A 185 -9.18 9.88 4.26
C ASN A 185 -8.06 8.86 4.07
N ASN A 186 -8.36 7.71 3.46
CA ASN A 186 -7.40 6.64 3.26
C ASN A 186 -6.39 7.00 2.17
N MET A 187 -6.84 7.68 1.11
CA MET A 187 -5.92 8.25 0.11
C MET A 187 -5.04 9.36 0.71
N ALA A 188 -5.58 10.20 1.58
CA ALA A 188 -4.79 11.19 2.30
C ALA A 188 -3.70 10.56 3.20
N LEU A 189 -4.00 9.45 3.88
CA LEU A 189 -3.01 8.66 4.64
C LEU A 189 -1.92 8.11 3.71
N CYS A 190 -2.28 7.65 2.51
CA CYS A 190 -1.35 7.20 1.48
C CYS A 190 -0.41 8.33 1.01
N HIS A 191 -0.96 9.49 0.66
CA HIS A 191 -0.16 10.67 0.32
C HIS A 191 0.78 11.08 1.47
N GLY A 192 0.29 11.05 2.71
CA GLY A 192 1.12 11.36 3.88
C GLY A 192 2.29 10.40 4.05
N LYS A 193 2.06 9.08 3.97
CA LYS A 193 3.12 8.07 4.07
C LYS A 193 4.15 8.19 2.95
N PHE A 194 3.69 8.29 1.71
CA PHE A 194 4.57 8.32 0.54
C PHE A 194 5.10 9.71 0.21
N SER A 195 4.79 10.72 1.05
CA SER A 195 5.52 12.00 1.02
C SER A 195 6.95 11.87 1.58
N ASP A 196 7.21 10.79 2.32
CA ASP A 196 8.54 10.45 2.81
C ASP A 196 9.49 10.03 1.68
N ASN A 197 10.79 10.02 1.98
CA ASN A 197 11.85 9.59 1.09
C ASN A 197 11.80 10.28 -0.30
N GLY A 198 11.51 11.59 -0.29
CA GLY A 198 11.48 12.42 -1.49
C GLY A 198 10.38 12.06 -2.49
N ASN A 199 9.22 11.61 -2.03
CA ASN A 199 8.05 11.26 -2.86
C ASN A 199 8.33 10.15 -3.88
N CYS A 200 9.29 9.28 -3.61
CA CYS A 200 9.81 8.37 -4.62
C CYS A 200 8.99 7.09 -4.81
N GLY A 201 7.94 6.89 -3.99
CA GLY A 201 7.04 5.72 -3.99
C GLY A 201 7.55 4.51 -3.20
N TYR A 202 8.76 4.56 -2.66
CA TYR A 202 9.36 3.49 -1.86
C TYR A 202 9.81 4.05 -0.50
N VAL A 203 9.24 3.54 0.58
CA VAL A 203 9.57 3.94 1.96
C VAL A 203 10.07 2.71 2.70
N LEU A 204 11.25 2.81 3.33
CA LEU A 204 11.85 1.71 4.07
C LEU A 204 10.99 1.37 5.29
N LYS A 205 10.71 0.08 5.49
CA LYS A 205 10.01 -0.40 6.69
C LYS A 205 10.90 -0.24 7.94
N PRO A 206 10.31 -0.01 9.13
CA PRO A 206 11.07 0.01 10.38
C PRO A 206 11.73 -1.34 10.67
N ASN A 207 12.82 -1.34 11.45
CA ASN A 207 13.64 -2.53 11.72
C ASN A 207 12.84 -3.73 12.23
N TYR A 208 11.84 -3.52 13.08
CA TYR A 208 10.98 -4.57 13.64
C TYR A 208 9.96 -5.17 12.64
N LEU A 209 9.89 -4.65 11.41
CA LEU A 209 9.13 -5.22 10.29
C LEU A 209 10.01 -5.78 9.17
N ILE A 210 11.34 -5.80 9.35
CA ILE A 210 12.32 -6.35 8.38
C ILE A 210 13.34 -7.30 9.00
N SER A 211 13.56 -7.26 10.32
CA SER A 211 14.54 -8.11 11.00
C SER A 211 14.12 -9.59 10.93
N THR A 212 15.02 -10.44 10.45
CA THR A 212 14.84 -11.90 10.41
C THR A 212 15.45 -12.61 11.62
N ASN A 213 16.21 -11.88 12.45
CA ASN A 213 16.98 -12.44 13.56
C ASN A 213 16.28 -12.27 14.92
N GLN A 214 15.07 -11.69 14.93
CA GLN A 214 14.25 -11.42 16.11
C GLN A 214 12.81 -11.82 15.82
N THR A 215 12.06 -12.20 16.86
CA THR A 215 10.63 -12.53 16.74
C THR A 215 9.85 -11.31 16.27
N PRO A 216 9.16 -11.32 15.12
CA PRO A 216 8.46 -10.13 14.63
C PRO A 216 7.46 -9.54 15.63
N ILE A 217 7.24 -8.23 15.53
CA ILE A 217 6.22 -7.55 16.33
C ILE A 217 4.84 -8.14 16.05
N ASN A 218 4.03 -8.30 17.10
CA ASN A 218 2.59 -8.51 16.94
C ASN A 218 1.89 -7.15 16.87
N PRO A 219 1.37 -6.72 15.70
CA PRO A 219 0.77 -5.39 15.55
C PRO A 219 -0.54 -5.23 16.32
N TRP A 220 -1.20 -6.31 16.73
CA TRP A 220 -2.43 -6.27 17.53
C TRP A 220 -2.15 -6.27 19.04
N ASN A 221 -0.95 -6.67 19.46
CA ASN A 221 -0.51 -6.67 20.85
C ASN A 221 1.00 -6.38 20.94
N PRO A 222 1.40 -5.13 20.64
CA PRO A 222 2.81 -4.78 20.51
C PRO A 222 3.51 -4.83 21.88
N GLN A 223 4.62 -5.56 21.94
CA GLN A 223 5.45 -5.70 23.14
C GLN A 223 6.40 -4.51 23.30
N ALA A 224 6.91 -4.30 24.52
CA ALA A 224 7.75 -3.15 24.87
C ALA A 224 9.14 -3.13 24.21
N ASP A 225 9.65 -4.29 23.79
CA ASP A 225 11.00 -4.44 23.25
C ASP A 225 11.24 -3.70 21.92
N TYR A 226 10.15 -3.27 21.24
CA TYR A 226 10.19 -2.58 19.96
C TYR A 226 9.88 -1.09 20.04
N GLU A 227 9.61 -0.58 21.24
CA GLU A 227 9.24 0.81 21.45
C GLU A 227 10.42 1.75 21.29
N ASP A 228 10.16 2.91 20.69
CA ASP A 228 11.07 4.06 20.68
C ASP A 228 10.24 5.30 20.98
N PRO A 229 9.78 5.45 22.24
CA PRO A 229 8.67 6.34 22.54
C PRO A 229 9.06 7.80 22.40
N LEU A 230 8.14 8.60 21.86
CA LEU A 230 8.25 10.02 21.63
C LEU A 230 7.07 10.76 22.26
N ILE A 231 7.34 11.84 23.00
CA ILE A 231 6.30 12.78 23.43
C ILE A 231 6.21 13.90 22.41
N LEU A 232 5.12 13.91 21.63
CA LEU A 232 4.87 14.92 20.63
C LEU A 232 3.93 16.00 21.19
N THR A 233 4.47 17.21 21.33
CA THR A 233 3.69 18.39 21.74
C THR A 233 3.40 19.24 20.52
N ILE A 234 2.10 19.43 20.21
CA ILE A 234 1.64 20.21 19.06
C ILE A 234 0.90 21.44 19.56
N LYS A 235 1.35 22.62 19.15
CA LYS A 235 0.66 23.88 19.39
C LYS A 235 0.01 24.40 18.11
N ILE A 236 -1.32 24.47 18.10
CA ILE A 236 -2.08 25.10 17.02
C ILE A 236 -2.17 26.58 17.34
N ILE A 237 -1.39 27.39 16.62
CA ILE A 237 -1.29 28.84 16.87
C ILE A 237 -2.45 29.55 16.17
N SER A 238 -2.47 29.53 14.85
CA SER A 238 -3.43 30.26 14.02
C SER A 238 -3.57 29.64 12.62
N GLY A 239 -4.53 30.13 11.83
CA GLY A 239 -4.70 29.82 10.39
C GLY A 239 -4.57 31.09 9.55
N GLN A 240 -4.34 30.94 8.24
CA GLN A 240 -4.26 32.07 7.30
C GLN A 240 -4.96 31.70 6.00
N PHE A 241 -5.84 32.58 5.50
CA PHE A 241 -6.53 32.45 4.23
C PHE A 241 -7.15 31.05 4.03
N LEU A 242 -7.93 30.61 5.01
CA LEU A 242 -8.50 29.28 5.01
C LEU A 242 -9.47 29.12 3.83
N PRO A 243 -9.45 27.95 3.16
CA PRO A 243 -10.42 27.67 2.12
C PRO A 243 -11.82 27.58 2.72
N ARG A 244 -12.85 27.79 1.89
CA ARG A 244 -14.25 27.58 2.29
C ARG A 244 -14.66 26.13 2.06
N SER A 245 -15.66 25.69 2.81
CA SER A 245 -16.37 24.43 2.59
C SER A 245 -16.95 24.35 1.18
N LYS A 246 -16.89 23.17 0.56
CA LYS A 246 -17.37 22.98 -0.83
C LYS A 246 -18.88 23.17 -0.91
N SER A 247 -19.61 22.80 0.13
CA SER A 247 -21.08 22.96 0.18
C SER A 247 -21.54 24.36 0.59
N LYS A 248 -20.68 25.19 1.19
CA LYS A 248 -21.02 26.50 1.78
C LYS A 248 -20.14 27.62 1.26
N LEU A 249 -20.22 27.86 -0.05
CA LEU A 249 -19.34 28.83 -0.71
C LEU A 249 -19.60 30.28 -0.29
N THR A 250 -20.80 30.61 0.18
CA THR A 250 -21.17 31.97 0.60
C THR A 250 -20.80 32.27 2.04
N ASP A 251 -20.79 31.25 2.89
CA ASP A 251 -20.70 31.42 4.33
C ASP A 251 -19.25 31.69 4.75
N VAL A 252 -19.09 32.40 5.87
CA VAL A 252 -17.79 32.54 6.51
C VAL A 252 -17.61 31.29 7.37
N PRO A 253 -16.50 30.55 7.22
CA PRO A 253 -16.34 29.30 7.94
C PRO A 253 -16.17 29.54 9.44
N ASP A 254 -16.56 28.53 10.21
CA ASP A 254 -16.37 28.41 11.65
C ASP A 254 -15.23 27.41 11.95
N PRO A 255 -13.96 27.78 11.69
CA PRO A 255 -12.91 26.78 11.59
C PRO A 255 -12.50 26.22 12.95
N TYR A 256 -12.24 24.92 12.98
CA TYR A 256 -11.45 24.26 14.01
C TYR A 256 -10.47 23.27 13.40
N VAL A 257 -9.40 22.95 14.15
CA VAL A 257 -8.40 21.97 13.73
C VAL A 257 -8.59 20.69 14.53
N LYS A 258 -8.84 19.59 13.82
CA LYS A 258 -8.79 18.24 14.37
C LYS A 258 -7.40 17.65 14.11
N ILE A 259 -6.76 17.15 15.16
CA ILE A 259 -5.45 16.50 15.10
C ILE A 259 -5.65 15.04 15.51
N SER A 260 -5.27 14.12 14.64
CA SER A 260 -5.40 12.69 14.92
C SER A 260 -4.10 11.95 14.61
N THR A 261 -3.77 10.96 15.41
CA THR A 261 -2.64 10.05 15.19
C THR A 261 -3.14 8.72 14.66
N HIS A 262 -2.46 8.19 13.64
CA HIS A 262 -2.82 6.96 12.94
C HIS A 262 -1.59 6.05 12.87
N GLY A 263 -1.66 4.86 13.43
CA GLY A 263 -0.52 3.95 13.54
C GLY A 263 -0.96 2.64 14.19
N LEU A 264 -0.19 2.12 15.14
CA LEU A 264 -0.66 1.05 16.01
C LEU A 264 -1.76 1.58 16.94
N SER A 265 -2.69 0.72 17.36
CA SER A 265 -3.85 1.11 18.17
C SER A 265 -3.49 1.80 19.49
N CYS A 266 -2.32 1.48 20.06
CA CYS A 266 -1.81 2.14 21.27
C CYS A 266 -1.39 3.60 21.06
N ASP A 267 -1.16 4.02 19.82
CA ASP A 267 -0.74 5.38 19.47
C ASP A 267 -1.89 6.22 18.87
N GLU A 268 -3.07 5.62 18.65
CA GLU A 268 -4.23 6.29 18.10
C GLU A 268 -4.86 7.25 19.13
N LYS A 269 -4.91 8.53 18.78
CA LYS A 269 -5.46 9.58 19.64
C LYS A 269 -6.03 10.70 18.79
N ILE A 270 -7.06 11.37 19.30
CA ILE A 270 -7.70 12.51 18.63
C ILE A 270 -7.80 13.67 19.61
N HIS A 271 -7.39 14.84 19.15
CA HIS A 271 -7.63 16.12 19.78
C HIS A 271 -8.30 17.08 18.79
N LYS A 272 -8.99 18.10 19.31
CA LYS A 272 -9.53 19.19 18.52
C LYS A 272 -9.38 20.50 19.28
N THR A 273 -9.16 21.58 18.53
CA THR A 273 -9.29 22.94 19.07
C THR A 273 -10.77 23.27 19.28
N LYS A 274 -11.04 24.39 19.94
CA LYS A 274 -12.32 25.08 19.81
C LYS A 274 -12.48 25.60 18.38
N TYR A 275 -13.72 25.77 17.94
CA TYR A 275 -13.98 26.49 16.70
C TYR A 275 -13.92 28.00 16.95
N ILE A 276 -13.59 28.75 15.90
CA ILE A 276 -13.64 30.21 15.90
C ILE A 276 -14.84 30.61 15.04
N ASP A 277 -15.73 31.40 15.60
CA ASP A 277 -16.94 31.87 14.91
C ASP A 277 -16.59 32.84 13.78
N ASN A 278 -17.11 32.57 12.58
CA ASN A 278 -17.09 33.41 11.40
C ASN A 278 -15.71 34.02 11.08
N ASN A 279 -14.63 33.24 11.15
CA ASN A 279 -13.29 33.71 10.80
C ASN A 279 -12.46 32.68 10.02
N GLY A 280 -12.57 32.73 8.69
CA GLY A 280 -11.67 32.01 7.78
C GLY A 280 -10.39 32.77 7.37
N PHE A 281 -10.23 34.04 7.74
CA PHE A 281 -9.13 34.86 7.25
C PHE A 281 -7.84 34.66 8.06
N ASP A 282 -7.94 34.77 9.39
CA ASP A 282 -6.80 34.73 10.31
C ASP A 282 -7.13 34.19 11.73
N PRO A 283 -7.89 33.08 11.87
CA PRO A 283 -8.30 32.59 13.18
C PRO A 283 -7.10 32.25 14.07
N ILE A 284 -7.20 32.56 15.36
CA ILE A 284 -6.18 32.27 16.39
C ILE A 284 -6.78 31.31 17.42
N TRP A 285 -6.18 30.12 17.54
CA TRP A 285 -6.57 29.12 18.55
C TRP A 285 -5.65 29.16 19.77
N ASN A 286 -4.33 29.20 19.54
CA ASN A 286 -3.29 29.18 20.57
C ASN A 286 -3.44 28.02 21.59
N GLU A 287 -3.85 26.84 21.12
CA GLU A 287 -4.07 25.63 21.94
C GLU A 287 -2.91 24.65 21.81
N THR A 288 -2.58 23.92 22.89
CA THR A 288 -1.47 22.94 22.92
C THR A 288 -1.99 21.56 23.29
N PHE A 289 -1.54 20.55 22.56
CA PHE A 289 -1.94 19.15 22.70
C PHE A 289 -0.70 18.27 22.86
N VAL A 290 -0.83 17.21 23.65
CA VAL A 290 0.26 16.25 23.93
C VAL A 290 -0.16 14.84 23.52
N PHE A 291 0.70 14.21 22.72
CA PHE A 291 0.56 12.84 22.25
C PHE A 291 1.75 12.03 22.77
N HIS A 292 1.46 10.88 23.38
CA HIS A 292 2.47 9.90 23.77
C HIS A 292 2.47 8.83 22.69
N ILE A 293 3.54 8.77 21.88
CA ILE A 293 3.67 7.86 20.74
C ILE A 293 4.70 6.80 21.09
N ARG A 294 4.33 5.52 21.11
CA ARG A 294 5.23 4.39 21.41
C ARG A 294 5.99 3.93 20.17
N PHE A 295 5.39 4.03 18.98
CA PHE A 295 5.94 3.55 17.71
C PHE A 295 5.97 4.65 16.65
N PRO A 296 6.84 5.67 16.79
CA PRO A 296 6.85 6.85 15.91
C PRO A 296 7.12 6.53 14.44
N GLN A 297 7.86 5.45 14.12
CA GLN A 297 8.15 5.05 12.73
C GLN A 297 6.92 4.49 11.98
N LEU A 298 5.87 4.08 12.69
CA LEU A 298 4.58 3.65 12.11
C LEU A 298 3.46 4.66 12.30
N CYS A 299 3.67 5.67 13.15
CA CYS A 299 2.65 6.65 13.48
C CYS A 299 2.69 7.85 12.52
N MET A 300 1.52 8.26 12.05
CA MET A 300 1.31 9.48 11.28
C MET A 300 0.46 10.46 12.06
N VAL A 301 0.71 11.75 11.86
CA VAL A 301 -0.16 12.83 12.34
C VAL A 301 -0.97 13.35 11.18
N TYR A 302 -2.27 13.48 11.42
CA TYR A 302 -3.27 13.93 10.47
C TYR A 302 -3.96 15.18 11.02
N PHE A 303 -3.73 16.30 10.37
CA PHE A 303 -4.41 17.57 10.60
C PHE A 303 -5.59 17.68 9.64
N SER A 304 -6.79 17.83 10.15
CA SER A 304 -7.99 18.18 9.38
C SER A 304 -8.44 19.56 9.80
N LEU A 305 -8.53 20.47 8.84
CA LEU A 305 -9.22 21.73 9.02
C LEU A 305 -10.71 21.50 8.73
N MET A 306 -11.54 21.78 9.72
CA MET A 306 -12.97 21.51 9.71
C MET A 306 -13.74 22.82 9.82
N ASP A 307 -14.89 22.89 9.18
CA ASP A 307 -15.89 23.94 9.30
C ASP A 307 -17.02 23.44 10.19
N TYR A 308 -17.21 24.05 11.35
CA TYR A 308 -18.22 23.62 12.32
C TYR A 308 -19.62 23.98 11.85
N ASP A 309 -20.58 23.06 11.99
CA ASP A 309 -21.99 23.37 11.72
C ASP A 309 -22.94 22.47 12.49
N VAL A 310 -23.87 23.11 13.22
CA VAL A 310 -24.83 22.43 14.08
C VAL A 310 -25.91 21.68 13.31
N VAL A 311 -26.30 22.17 12.13
CA VAL A 311 -27.46 21.71 11.38
C VAL A 311 -27.09 20.64 10.37
N THR A 312 -26.04 20.89 9.59
CA THR A 312 -25.61 20.04 8.46
C THR A 312 -24.46 19.11 8.83
N GLY A 313 -23.81 19.36 9.97
CA GLY A 313 -22.61 18.67 10.41
C GLY A 313 -21.33 19.28 9.83
N ASP A 314 -20.22 18.95 10.47
CA ASP A 314 -18.94 19.56 10.16
C ASP A 314 -18.39 19.09 8.79
N GLU A 315 -17.89 20.02 7.99
CA GLU A 315 -17.27 19.72 6.68
C GLU A 315 -15.75 19.89 6.74
N ARG A 316 -15.00 18.99 6.11
CA ARG A 316 -13.53 19.13 6.00
C ARG A 316 -13.18 20.08 4.86
N MET A 317 -12.50 21.18 5.19
CA MET A 317 -12.04 22.18 4.23
C MET A 317 -10.64 21.89 3.67
N ALA A 318 -9.74 21.37 4.51
CA ALA A 318 -8.38 21.01 4.11
C ALA A 318 -7.80 19.92 5.00
N TYR A 319 -6.70 19.31 4.56
CA TYR A 319 -5.96 18.36 5.39
C TYR A 319 -4.45 18.40 5.12
N CYS A 320 -3.69 17.90 6.09
CA CYS A 320 -2.28 17.57 5.93
C CYS A 320 -1.99 16.30 6.75
N CYS A 321 -1.27 15.34 6.16
CA CYS A 321 -0.88 14.11 6.82
C CYS A 321 0.61 13.87 6.59
N ALA A 322 1.33 13.43 7.61
CA ALA A 322 2.75 13.06 7.51
C ALA A 322 3.11 12.04 8.59
N LEU A 323 4.19 11.28 8.37
CA LEU A 323 4.80 10.47 9.43
C LEU A 323 5.29 11.36 10.57
N VAL A 324 5.17 10.88 11.80
CA VAL A 324 5.67 11.58 13.00
C VAL A 324 7.16 11.89 12.86
N THR A 325 7.93 10.97 12.28
CA THR A 325 9.38 11.11 12.04
C THR A 325 9.74 12.19 11.00
N MET A 326 8.78 12.66 10.20
CA MET A 326 8.99 13.73 9.23
C MET A 326 8.68 15.13 9.79
N LEU A 327 8.06 15.22 10.97
CA LEU A 327 7.68 16.50 11.54
C LEU A 327 8.92 17.30 11.93
N ARG A 328 8.95 18.56 11.49
CA ARG A 328 9.98 19.51 11.91
C ARG A 328 9.56 20.16 13.21
N THR A 329 10.49 20.28 14.15
CA THR A 329 10.26 21.00 15.40
C THR A 329 10.15 22.50 15.13
N GLY A 330 9.33 23.19 15.94
CA GLY A 330 9.37 24.64 16.02
C GLY A 330 10.75 25.13 16.47
N LYS A 331 11.09 26.37 16.11
CA LYS A 331 12.28 27.06 16.62
C LYS A 331 11.97 27.76 17.94
#